data_AF-R4MCX1-F1
#
_entry.id   AF-R4MCX1-F1
#
_cell.length_a   1.000
_cell.length_b   1.000
_cell.length_c   1.000
_cell.angle_alpha   90.00
_cell.angle_beta   90.00
_cell.angle_gamma   90.00
#
_symmetry.space_group_name_H-M   'P 1'
#
loop_
_entity.id
_entity.type
_entity.pdbx_description
1 polymer ?
#
loop_
_entity_poly.entity_id
_entity_poly.type
_entity_poly.pdbx_seq_one_letter_code
_entity_poly.pdbx_strand_id
1 'polypeptide(L)'
;MVTTRPLGSRAYAWRMMRDIDCVQLPSRLGGVPVITPARVRGFHAAGRQVHAWTVDEPDVMHTLLDMDVDGIITDRADLLRDVLIARGEWDGA
;
A
#
# COMPACT_ATOMS: atom_id res chain seq x y z
N MET A 1 -16.67 4.77 31.29
CA MET A 1 -15.48 5.64 31.34
C MET A 1 -15.12 6.03 29.91
N VAL A 2 -15.55 7.21 29.45
CA VAL A 2 -15.20 7.70 28.11
C VAL A 2 -13.82 8.32 28.21
N THR A 3 -12.81 7.66 27.66
CA THR A 3 -11.45 8.19 27.62
C THR A 3 -11.35 9.21 26.49
N THR A 4 -10.98 10.43 26.85
CA THR A 4 -10.65 11.50 25.92
C THR A 4 -9.44 11.06 25.09
N ARG A 5 -9.68 10.73 23.82
CA ARG A 5 -8.64 10.31 22.88
C ARG A 5 -7.80 11.53 22.48
N PRO A 6 -6.47 11.52 22.62
CA PRO A 6 -5.64 12.59 22.11
C PRO A 6 -5.69 12.53 20.57
N LEU A 7 -6.33 13.52 19.97
CA LEU A 7 -6.26 13.75 18.53
C LEU A 7 -4.81 14.12 18.17
N GLY A 8 -4.16 13.29 17.36
CA GLY A 8 -3.07 13.76 16.50
C GLY A 8 -1.65 13.79 17.05
N SER A 9 -1.25 12.93 18.00
CA SER A 9 0.20 12.76 18.25
C SER A 9 0.77 11.66 17.34
N ARG A 10 1.85 11.97 16.61
CA ARG A 10 2.62 10.98 15.81
C ARG A 10 2.98 9.76 16.66
N ALA A 11 3.31 9.99 17.93
CA ALA A 11 3.61 8.93 18.90
C ALA A 11 2.43 7.96 19.15
N TYR A 12 1.19 8.46 19.19
CA TYR A 12 0.01 7.61 19.35
C TYR A 12 -0.25 6.76 18.10
N ALA A 13 -0.18 7.37 16.91
CA ALA A 13 -0.28 6.63 15.64
C ALA A 13 0.80 5.55 15.55
N TRP A 14 2.04 5.89 15.91
CA TRP A 14 3.17 4.94 15.92
C TRP A 14 2.95 3.78 16.90
N ARG A 15 2.38 4.06 18.09
CA ARG A 15 2.02 3.00 19.05
C ARG A 15 0.94 2.07 18.51
N MET A 16 -0.08 2.61 17.84
CA MET A 16 -1.13 1.78 17.23
C MET A 16 -0.60 0.90 16.11
N MET A 17 0.42 1.38 15.39
CA MET A 17 1.00 0.64 14.29
C MET A 17 2.02 -0.41 14.73
N ARG A 18 2.40 -0.50 16.01
CA ARG A 18 3.50 -1.37 16.47
C ARG A 18 3.28 -2.87 16.19
N ASP A 19 2.03 -3.32 16.20
CA ASP A 19 1.67 -4.73 16.05
C ASP A 19 0.98 -5.01 14.70
N ILE A 20 1.16 -4.12 13.72
CA ILE A 20 0.61 -4.25 12.36
C ILE A 20 1.79 -4.49 11.42
N ASP A 21 1.77 -5.49 10.56
CA ASP A 21 2.88 -5.72 9.61
C ASP A 21 2.67 -4.98 8.27
N CYS A 22 1.41 -4.89 7.83
CA CYS A 22 1.03 -4.31 6.55
C CYS A 22 -0.27 -3.51 6.65
N VAL A 23 -0.38 -2.46 5.83
CA VAL A 23 -1.63 -1.73 5.58
C VAL A 23 -2.13 -2.01 4.17
N GLN A 24 -3.41 -2.37 4.07
CA GLN A 24 -4.07 -2.67 2.80
C GLN A 24 -5.03 -1.53 2.45
N LEU A 25 -4.74 -0.82 1.38
CA LEU A 25 -5.46 0.40 1.00
C LEU A 25 -6.09 0.27 -0.38
N PRO A 26 -7.30 0.82 -0.60
CA PRO A 26 -7.78 0.99 -1.96
C PRO A 26 -6.85 1.94 -2.71
N SER A 27 -6.65 1.76 -4.02
CA SER A 27 -5.84 2.71 -4.82
C SER A 27 -6.46 4.12 -4.81
N ARG A 28 -7.79 4.18 -4.87
CA ARG A 28 -8.61 5.40 -4.75
C ARG A 28 -9.86 5.15 -3.92
N LEU A 29 -10.31 6.19 -3.22
CA LEU A 29 -11.62 6.22 -2.58
C LEU A 29 -12.45 7.31 -3.27
N GLY A 30 -13.36 6.88 -4.14
CA GLY A 30 -14.00 7.79 -5.10
C GLY A 30 -12.96 8.41 -6.05
N GLY A 31 -13.00 9.73 -6.22
CA GLY A 31 -12.02 10.46 -7.04
C GLY A 31 -10.68 10.76 -6.37
N VAL A 32 -10.48 10.36 -5.10
CA VAL A 32 -9.31 10.76 -4.31
C VAL A 32 -8.28 9.65 -4.25
N PRO A 33 -7.00 9.90 -4.61
CA PRO A 33 -5.93 8.93 -4.45
C PRO A 33 -5.65 8.68 -2.96
N VAL A 34 -5.76 7.41 -2.57
CA VAL A 34 -5.47 6.97 -1.21
C VAL A 34 -4.01 6.55 -1.09
N ILE A 35 -3.48 5.87 -2.10
CA ILE A 35 -2.05 5.58 -2.20
C ILE A 35 -1.35 6.78 -2.86
N THR A 36 -0.35 7.31 -2.18
CA THR A 36 0.52 8.38 -2.71
C THR A 36 1.96 8.11 -2.25
N PRO A 37 2.98 8.56 -2.99
CA PRO A 37 4.38 8.32 -2.60
C PRO A 37 4.72 8.83 -1.20
N ALA A 38 4.12 9.94 -0.76
CA ALA A 38 4.35 10.48 0.57
C ALA A 38 3.78 9.58 1.68
N ARG A 39 2.63 8.94 1.43
CA ARG A 39 2.02 7.99 2.38
C ARG A 39 2.81 6.70 2.44
N VAL A 40 3.18 6.16 1.28
CA VAL A 40 4.01 4.94 1.18
C VAL A 40 5.30 5.11 1.97
N ARG A 41 6.07 6.18 1.71
CA ARG A 41 7.27 6.50 2.49
C ARG A 41 7.01 6.63 3.99
N GLY A 42 5.85 7.18 4.38
CA GLY A 42 5.46 7.30 5.78
C GLY A 42 5.22 5.96 6.46
N PHE A 43 4.62 5.01 5.75
CA PHE A 43 4.40 3.64 6.22
C PHE A 43 5.70 2.84 6.26
N HIS A 44 6.54 2.95 5.23
CA HIS A 44 7.86 2.34 5.21
C HIS A 44 8.76 2.86 6.34
N ALA A 45 8.75 4.16 6.62
CA ALA A 45 9.46 4.74 7.76
C ALA A 45 8.95 4.24 9.13
N ALA A 46 7.76 3.66 9.17
CA ALA A 46 7.21 2.98 10.35
C ALA A 46 7.47 1.46 10.34
N GLY A 47 8.20 0.93 9.35
CA GLY A 47 8.48 -0.50 9.19
C GLY A 47 7.27 -1.31 8.74
N ARG A 48 6.43 -0.72 7.87
CA ARG A 48 5.14 -1.29 7.46
C ARG A 48 5.06 -1.43 5.95
N GLN A 49 4.63 -2.60 5.49
CA GLN A 49 4.32 -2.83 4.09
C GLN A 49 3.00 -2.14 3.71
N VAL A 50 2.88 -1.79 2.43
CA VAL A 50 1.71 -1.17 1.83
C VAL A 50 1.25 -2.01 0.67
N HIS A 51 0.05 -2.59 0.77
CA HIS A 51 -0.57 -3.33 -0.33
C HIS A 51 -1.76 -2.56 -0.91
N ALA A 52 -1.85 -2.51 -2.23
CA ALA A 52 -2.97 -1.94 -2.95
C ALA A 52 -4.04 -3.00 -3.28
N TRP A 53 -5.32 -2.67 -3.15
CA TRP A 53 -6.43 -3.53 -3.58
C TRP A 53 -7.58 -2.72 -4.20
N THR A 54 -8.53 -3.31 -4.91
CA THR A 54 -8.30 -4.35 -5.92
C THR A 54 -7.89 -3.63 -7.20
N VAL A 55 -6.83 -4.07 -7.85
CA VAL A 55 -6.27 -3.41 -9.04
C VAL A 55 -6.16 -4.42 -10.16
N ASP A 56 -6.94 -4.23 -11.23
CA ASP A 56 -6.98 -5.19 -12.33
C ASP A 56 -6.32 -4.67 -13.61
N GLU A 57 -6.02 -3.37 -13.67
CA GLU A 57 -5.49 -2.73 -14.88
C GLU A 57 -3.96 -2.59 -14.85
N PRO A 58 -3.23 -3.11 -15.87
CA PRO A 58 -1.77 -3.08 -15.90
C PRO A 58 -1.16 -1.69 -15.73
N ASP A 59 -1.72 -0.67 -16.37
CA ASP A 59 -1.21 0.71 -16.26
C ASP A 59 -1.28 1.23 -14.82
N VAL A 60 -2.33 0.84 -14.09
CA VAL A 60 -2.51 1.19 -12.68
C VAL A 60 -1.54 0.37 -11.81
N MET A 61 -1.30 -0.90 -12.15
CA MET A 61 -0.30 -1.72 -11.47
C MET A 61 1.09 -1.10 -11.59
N HIS A 62 1.53 -0.74 -12.80
CA HIS A 62 2.80 -0.04 -13.03
C HIS A 62 2.87 1.24 -12.19
N THR A 63 1.83 2.07 -12.24
CA THR A 63 1.77 3.32 -11.49
C THR A 63 1.92 3.10 -9.98
N LEU A 64 1.27 2.06 -9.43
CA LEU A 64 1.34 1.78 -8.00
C LEU A 64 2.70 1.20 -7.60
N LEU A 65 3.27 0.31 -8.40
CA LEU A 65 4.62 -0.22 -8.20
C LEU A 65 5.67 0.90 -8.28
N ASP A 66 5.50 1.88 -9.18
CA ASP A 66 6.35 3.07 -9.24
C ASP A 66 6.21 3.97 -8.00
N MET A 67 5.10 3.86 -7.27
CA MET A 67 4.92 4.50 -5.96
C MET A 67 5.50 3.70 -4.80
N ASP A 68 6.19 2.58 -5.08
CA ASP A 68 6.86 1.71 -4.12
C ASP A 68 5.88 0.95 -3.20
N VAL A 69 4.71 0.55 -3.73
CA VAL A 69 3.84 -0.39 -2.99
C VAL A 69 4.49 -1.77 -2.95
N ASP A 70 4.44 -2.42 -1.78
CA ASP A 70 5.05 -3.74 -1.57
C ASP A 70 4.24 -4.89 -2.20
N GLY A 71 2.97 -4.64 -2.53
CA GLY A 71 2.10 -5.66 -3.07
C GLY A 71 0.84 -5.13 -3.73
N ILE A 72 0.33 -5.89 -4.68
CA ILE A 72 -0.93 -5.63 -5.36
C ILE A 72 -1.83 -6.85 -5.18
N ILE A 73 -3.06 -6.58 -4.73
CA ILE A 73 -4.16 -7.54 -4.70
C ILE A 73 -5.01 -7.27 -5.94
N THR A 74 -5.19 -8.31 -6.73
CA THR A 74 -5.82 -8.25 -8.06
C THR A 74 -6.64 -9.50 -8.30
N ASP A 75 -7.71 -9.37 -9.08
CA ASP A 75 -8.44 -10.51 -9.64
C ASP A 75 -7.78 -11.00 -10.96
N ARG A 76 -6.77 -10.26 -11.46
CA ARG A 76 -6.00 -10.53 -12.68
C ARG A 76 -4.53 -10.81 -12.39
N ALA A 77 -4.30 -11.88 -11.64
CA ALA A 77 -2.94 -12.33 -11.29
C ALA A 77 -2.08 -12.69 -12.52
N ASP A 78 -2.71 -13.08 -13.63
CA ASP A 78 -2.05 -13.27 -14.92
C ASP A 78 -1.38 -11.98 -15.42
N LEU A 79 -2.11 -10.86 -15.38
CA LEU A 79 -1.60 -9.56 -15.79
C LEU A 79 -0.56 -9.01 -14.82
N LEU A 80 -0.78 -9.15 -13.52
CA LEU A 80 0.20 -8.70 -12.52
C LEU A 80 1.53 -9.44 -12.67
N ARG A 81 1.51 -10.75 -12.93
CA ARG A 81 2.72 -11.51 -13.22
C ARG A 81 3.45 -10.95 -14.45
N ASP A 82 2.73 -10.70 -15.54
CA ASP A 82 3.34 -10.17 -16.77
C ASP A 82 3.95 -8.77 -16.54
N VAL A 83 3.29 -7.93 -15.74
CA VAL A 83 3.82 -6.63 -15.28
C VAL A 83 5.11 -6.81 -14.47
N LEU A 84 5.13 -7.70 -13.48
CA LEU A 84 6.31 -7.97 -12.64
C LEU A 84 7.47 -8.54 -13.47
N ILE A 85 7.19 -9.44 -14.42
CA ILE A 85 8.19 -9.97 -15.36
C ILE A 85 8.76 -8.83 -16.21
N ALA A 86 7.90 -7.98 -16.79
CA ALA A 86 8.35 -6.85 -17.62
C ALA A 86 9.21 -5.84 -16.84
N ARG A 87 9.00 -5.74 -15.52
CA ARG A 87 9.79 -4.91 -14.60
C ARG A 87 11.07 -5.59 -14.09
N GLY A 88 11.24 -6.88 -14.32
CA GLY A 88 12.34 -7.66 -13.74
C GLY A 88 12.20 -7.86 -12.23
N GLU A 89 10.99 -7.75 -11.70
CA GLU A 89 10.63 -7.86 -10.27
C GLU A 89 9.95 -9.21 -9.96
N TRP A 90 9.95 -10.15 -10.91
CA TRP A 90 9.40 -11.49 -10.72
C TRP A 90 10.48 -12.50 -10.33
N ASP A 91 10.43 -12.99 -9.09
CA ASP A 91 11.40 -13.96 -8.54
C ASP A 91 11.06 -15.43 -8.84
N GLY A 92 9.93 -15.71 -9.50
CA GLY A 92 9.41 -17.07 -9.70
C GLY A 92 9.91 -17.78 -10.95
N ALA A 93 11.22 -17.75 -11.20
CA ALA A 93 11.89 -18.57 -12.23
C ALA A 93 12.08 -20.02 -11.74
#